data_AF-A0A1H9UAK3-F1
#
_entry.id   AF-A0A1H9UAK3-F1
#
_cell.length_a   1.000
_cell.length_b   1.000
_cell.length_c   1.000
_cell.angle_alpha   90.00
_cell.angle_beta   90.00
_cell.angle_gamma   90.00
#
_symmetry.space_group_name_H-M   'P 1'
#
loop_
_entity.id
_entity.type
_entity.pdbx_description
1 polymer ?
#
loop_
_entity_poly.entity_id
_entity_poly.type
_entity_poly.pdbx_seq_one_letter_code
_entity_poly.pdbx_strand_id
1 'polypeptide(L)'
;MMSKKISFLFCCIGFIVFTLPFFGQPVFAEETGKIYPSEEAAVQAEMAALENRIETPGTYPILLRFKKDEKVIQTTIYCTIRGKNTVISDGVAIDANDGVVTIEQIEQLSKADWISLTNAHAWKISDGQPLTVKAVETQAVKKKVGRYPISFQTIEGVQTTVMITVVEDVSAMYHKNNAGNWFEKIMDYSKEPLDYFDRLFLTLIRFTLLFLLLLPLFALVIQYFFATKLVKQVVALVKK
;
A
#
# COMPACT_ATOMS: atom_id res chain seq x y z
N MET A 1 -5.40 65.55 45.23
CA MET A 1 -5.04 66.80 44.53
C MET A 1 -4.72 66.45 43.08
N MET A 2 -5.40 67.13 42.15
CA MET A 2 -5.54 66.84 40.73
C MET A 2 -4.28 67.02 39.87
N SER A 3 -4.18 66.14 38.86
CA SER A 3 -3.87 66.42 37.43
C SER A 3 -2.51 66.97 36.99
N LYS A 4 -1.95 66.36 35.93
CA LYS A 4 -1.89 66.89 34.54
C LYS A 4 -1.20 65.85 33.63
N LYS A 5 -1.93 65.30 32.64
CA LYS A 5 -1.89 65.61 31.18
C LYS A 5 -0.62 65.08 30.47
N ILE A 6 -0.70 64.01 29.66
CA ILE A 6 -1.13 63.89 28.24
C ILE A 6 0.09 63.84 27.30
N SER A 7 0.07 62.81 26.44
CA SER A 7 0.71 62.65 25.12
C SER A 7 2.15 63.12 24.91
N PHE A 8 3.05 62.15 24.79
CA PHE A 8 4.10 62.22 23.78
C PHE A 8 4.28 60.83 23.15
N LEU A 9 3.90 60.73 21.87
CA LEU A 9 4.61 59.98 20.82
C LEU A 9 4.80 58.47 21.08
N PHE A 10 3.86 57.59 20.72
CA PHE A 10 3.70 57.05 19.35
C PHE A 10 5.01 57.04 18.53
N CYS A 11 6.02 56.24 18.93
CA CYS A 11 7.15 55.93 18.04
C CYS A 11 7.87 54.60 18.34
N CYS A 12 7.23 53.62 19.00
CA CYS A 12 7.88 52.33 19.31
C CYS A 12 7.09 51.07 18.92
N ILE A 13 5.97 51.19 18.19
CA ILE A 13 5.13 50.04 17.80
C ILE A 13 5.33 49.68 16.30
N GLY A 14 6.36 50.24 15.66
CA GLY A 14 6.66 50.02 14.24
C GLY A 14 7.93 49.21 13.94
N PHE A 15 8.59 48.63 14.95
CA PHE A 15 9.91 48.01 14.75
C PHE A 15 10.19 46.78 15.63
N ILE A 16 9.18 45.94 15.87
CA ILE A 16 9.36 44.59 16.44
C ILE A 16 8.44 43.61 15.69
N VAL A 17 8.59 43.58 14.35
CA VAL A 17 8.01 42.54 13.48
C VAL A 17 9.14 41.87 12.65
N PHE A 18 10.35 41.82 13.21
CA PHE A 18 11.51 41.23 12.52
C PHE A 18 12.41 40.37 13.40
N THR A 19 11.84 39.70 14.41
CA THR A 19 12.50 38.60 15.10
C THR A 19 11.48 37.49 15.33
N LEU A 20 11.03 36.86 14.24
CA LEU A 20 10.51 35.51 14.34
C LEU A 20 11.68 34.59 14.70
N PRO A 21 11.47 33.61 15.59
CA PRO A 21 12.48 32.61 15.87
C PRO A 21 12.73 31.89 14.54
N PHE A 22 14.00 31.82 14.13
CA PHE A 22 14.46 30.78 13.23
C PHE A 22 14.14 29.46 13.92
N PHE A 23 12.92 28.97 13.70
CA PHE A 23 12.55 27.59 13.92
C PHE A 23 13.63 26.77 13.22
N GLY A 24 14.28 25.92 14.01
CA GLY A 24 15.40 25.11 13.58
C GLY A 24 15.12 24.55 12.21
N GLN A 25 15.94 24.97 11.24
CA GLN A 25 16.11 24.15 10.06
C GLN A 25 16.45 22.75 10.59
N PRO A 26 15.82 21.68 10.10
CA PRO A 26 16.36 20.36 10.37
C PRO A 26 17.81 20.44 9.91
N VAL A 27 18.73 20.40 10.87
CA VAL A 27 20.10 19.98 10.59
C VAL A 27 19.88 18.65 9.89
N PHE A 28 20.09 18.62 8.57
CA PHE A 28 20.24 17.36 7.87
C PHE A 28 21.35 16.69 8.66
N ALA A 29 20.97 15.73 9.50
CA ALA A 29 21.90 14.86 10.16
C ALA A 29 22.70 14.26 9.03
N GLU A 30 23.97 14.65 8.91
CA GLU A 30 24.92 13.94 8.09
C GLU A 30 24.86 12.50 8.61
N GLU A 31 24.20 11.63 7.85
CA GLU A 31 24.09 10.22 8.19
C GLU A 31 25.53 9.76 8.47
N THR A 32 25.78 9.33 9.72
CA THR A 32 27.06 8.78 10.13
C THR A 32 27.23 7.42 9.48
N GLY A 33 27.42 7.44 8.15
CA GLY A 33 27.56 6.28 7.30
C GLY A 33 28.72 5.40 7.75
N LYS A 34 28.56 4.09 7.57
CA LYS A 34 29.58 3.09 7.92
C LYS A 34 30.90 3.43 7.23
N ILE A 35 31.99 3.44 8.01
CA ILE A 35 33.34 3.65 7.49
C ILE A 35 34.00 2.29 7.32
N TYR A 36 34.36 1.97 6.08
CA TYR A 36 34.96 0.69 5.73
C TYR A 36 36.50 0.74 5.81
N PRO A 37 37.17 -0.40 6.03
CA PRO A 37 38.63 -0.45 6.15
C PRO A 37 39.35 -0.22 4.82
N SER A 38 38.70 -0.48 3.69
CA SER A 38 39.22 -0.29 2.34
C SER A 38 38.10 0.05 1.36
N GLU A 39 38.46 0.57 0.19
CA GLU A 39 37.54 0.86 -0.91
C GLU A 39 36.79 -0.39 -1.37
N GLU A 40 37.51 -1.50 -1.59
CA GLU A 40 36.93 -2.78 -2.02
C GLU A 40 35.91 -3.33 -1.01
N ALA A 41 36.21 -3.24 0.29
CA ALA A 41 35.29 -3.66 1.34
C ALA A 41 34.03 -2.79 1.39
N ALA A 42 34.16 -1.49 1.11
CA ALA A 42 33.04 -0.56 1.02
C ALA A 42 32.12 -0.92 -0.15
N VAL A 43 32.70 -1.15 -1.33
CA VAL A 43 31.96 -1.50 -2.54
C VAL A 43 31.19 -2.81 -2.34
N GLN A 44 31.85 -3.87 -1.85
CA GLN A 44 31.20 -5.17 -1.68
C GLN A 44 30.04 -5.12 -0.67
N ALA A 45 30.23 -4.46 0.47
CA ALA A 45 29.21 -4.37 1.51
C ALA A 45 27.99 -3.55 1.05
N GLU A 46 28.22 -2.42 0.39
CA GLU A 46 27.13 -1.59 -0.14
C GLU A 46 26.42 -2.26 -1.32
N MET A 47 27.14 -2.94 -2.22
CA MET A 47 26.51 -3.71 -3.31
C MET A 47 25.60 -4.82 -2.78
N ALA A 48 26.06 -5.61 -1.81
CA ALA A 48 25.24 -6.65 -1.19
C ALA A 48 24.02 -6.09 -0.44
N ALA A 49 24.16 -4.91 0.16
CA ALA A 49 23.05 -4.22 0.81
C ALA A 49 22.02 -3.70 -0.21
N LEU A 50 22.46 -3.27 -1.40
CA LEU A 50 21.60 -2.71 -2.44
C LEU A 50 20.76 -3.78 -3.14
N GLU A 51 21.33 -4.94 -3.41
CA GLU A 51 20.59 -6.08 -3.98
C GLU A 51 19.38 -6.48 -3.12
N ASN A 52 19.46 -6.27 -1.81
CA ASN A 52 18.37 -6.58 -0.87
C ASN A 52 17.41 -5.41 -0.61
N ARG A 53 17.75 -4.18 -1.02
CA ARG A 53 17.00 -2.96 -0.69
C ARG A 53 16.27 -2.34 -1.87
N ILE A 54 16.73 -2.59 -3.09
CA ILE A 54 16.22 -1.92 -4.29
C ILE A 54 15.59 -2.96 -5.21
N GLU A 55 14.28 -2.81 -5.42
CA GLU A 55 13.48 -3.70 -6.26
C GLU A 55 13.44 -3.26 -7.73
N THR A 56 13.77 -1.98 -8.02
CA THR A 56 13.69 -1.42 -9.36
C THR A 56 15.08 -1.34 -10.02
N PRO A 57 15.20 -1.80 -11.29
CA PRO A 57 16.40 -1.54 -12.08
C PRO A 57 16.64 -0.04 -12.22
N GLY A 58 17.91 0.36 -12.22
CA GLY A 58 18.27 1.77 -12.21
C GLY A 58 19.74 2.00 -11.84
N THR A 59 20.21 3.23 -12.00
CA THR A 59 21.53 3.65 -11.52
C THR A 59 21.39 4.54 -10.30
N TYR A 60 22.08 4.19 -9.23
CA TYR A 60 21.97 4.86 -7.93
C TYR A 60 23.33 5.39 -7.47
N PRO A 61 23.39 6.63 -6.96
CA PRO A 61 24.59 7.14 -6.31
C PRO A 61 24.78 6.48 -4.95
N ILE A 62 25.96 5.93 -4.70
CA ILE A 62 26.36 5.35 -3.43
C ILE A 62 27.50 6.18 -2.88
N LEU A 63 27.32 6.68 -1.65
CA LEU A 63 28.37 7.36 -0.92
C LEU A 63 29.25 6.34 -0.21
N LEU A 64 30.47 6.14 -0.70
CA LEU A 64 31.47 5.31 -0.04
C LEU A 64 32.31 6.15 0.91
N ARG A 65 32.48 5.63 2.13
CA ARG A 65 33.38 6.18 3.14
C ARG A 65 34.34 5.09 3.57
N PHE A 66 35.63 5.26 3.31
CA PHE A 66 36.64 4.25 3.66
C PHE A 66 37.94 4.89 4.13
N LYS A 67 38.75 4.11 4.85
CA LYS A 67 40.08 4.53 5.29
C LYS A 67 41.14 4.24 4.23
N LYS A 68 41.99 5.22 3.94
CA LYS A 68 43.20 5.07 3.13
C LYS A 68 44.31 5.89 3.81
N ASP A 69 45.42 5.24 4.14
CA ASP A 69 46.55 5.86 4.85
C ASP A 69 46.12 6.62 6.12
N GLU A 70 45.29 5.97 6.96
CA GLU A 70 44.68 6.51 8.20
C GLU A 70 43.72 7.70 8.04
N LYS A 71 43.48 8.18 6.81
CA LYS A 71 42.50 9.23 6.51
C LYS A 71 41.20 8.63 6.00
N VAL A 72 40.08 9.24 6.38
CA VAL A 72 38.76 8.88 5.83
C VAL A 72 38.56 9.61 4.52
N ILE A 73 38.40 8.84 3.44
CA ILE A 73 38.06 9.34 2.10
C ILE A 73 36.57 9.13 1.89
N GLN A 74 35.93 10.12 1.27
CA GLN A 74 34.54 10.05 0.82
C GLN A 74 34.51 10.13 -0.71
N THR A 75 33.82 9.21 -1.35
CA THR A 75 33.68 9.17 -2.82
C THR A 75 32.30 8.68 -3.19
N THR A 76 31.68 9.30 -4.19
CA THR A 76 30.40 8.85 -4.74
C THR A 76 30.67 7.99 -5.96
N ILE A 77 30.14 6.76 -5.95
CA ILE A 77 30.13 5.88 -7.12
C ILE A 77 28.69 5.72 -7.61
N TYR A 78 28.53 5.39 -8.89
CA TYR A 78 27.22 5.09 -9.48
C TYR A 78 27.14 3.60 -9.75
N CYS A 79 26.15 2.94 -9.14
CA CYS A 79 25.92 1.52 -9.30
C CYS A 79 24.64 1.28 -10.09
N THR A 80 24.74 0.45 -11.14
CA THR A 80 23.59 0.07 -11.96
C THR A 80 23.07 -1.31 -11.57
N ILE A 81 21.83 -1.35 -11.09
CA ILE A 81 21.08 -2.58 -10.84
C ILE A 81 20.36 -2.98 -12.13
N ARG A 82 20.50 -4.24 -12.52
CA ARG A 82 19.93 -4.79 -13.76
C ARG A 82 18.72 -5.66 -13.43
N GLY A 83 17.62 -5.42 -14.12
CA GLY A 83 16.48 -6.30 -14.21
C GLY A 83 16.69 -7.41 -15.23
N LYS A 84 15.68 -8.27 -15.35
CA LYS A 84 15.66 -9.42 -16.26
C LYS A 84 15.91 -9.03 -17.73
N ASN A 85 15.36 -7.89 -18.16
CA ASN A 85 15.40 -7.44 -19.56
C ASN A 85 16.23 -6.15 -19.71
N THR A 86 17.13 -5.86 -18.76
CA THR A 86 17.95 -4.65 -18.83
C THR A 86 19.02 -4.80 -19.90
N VAL A 87 19.04 -3.89 -20.85
CA VAL A 87 20.05 -3.79 -21.90
C VAL A 87 20.83 -2.51 -21.69
N ILE A 88 22.17 -2.60 -21.75
CA ILE A 88 23.07 -1.46 -21.59
C ILE A 88 23.95 -1.36 -22.85
N SER A 89 23.96 -0.19 -23.49
CA SER A 89 24.86 0.15 -24.60
C SER A 89 25.22 1.62 -24.52
N ASP A 90 26.47 1.97 -24.84
CA ASP A 90 26.93 3.35 -25.01
C ASP A 90 26.60 4.31 -23.85
N GLY A 91 26.65 3.81 -22.61
CA GLY A 91 26.37 4.62 -21.42
C GLY A 91 24.88 4.78 -21.08
N VAL A 92 24.01 4.09 -21.81
CA VAL A 92 22.56 4.14 -21.68
C VAL A 92 22.03 2.77 -21.33
N ALA A 93 21.12 2.72 -20.38
CA ALA A 93 20.40 1.53 -19.99
C ALA A 93 18.91 1.67 -20.31
N ILE A 94 18.27 0.57 -20.71
CA ILE A 94 16.83 0.47 -20.87
C ILE A 94 16.36 -0.83 -20.23
N ASP A 95 15.24 -0.78 -19.51
CA ASP A 95 14.61 -1.94 -18.91
C ASP A 95 13.09 -1.88 -19.10
N ALA A 96 12.47 -3.05 -19.14
CA ALA A 96 11.04 -3.23 -19.20
C ALA A 96 10.66 -4.60 -18.63
N ASN A 97 9.46 -4.69 -18.06
CA ASN A 97 8.90 -5.93 -17.52
C ASN A 97 8.01 -6.64 -18.54
N ASP A 98 7.88 -7.95 -18.38
CA ASP A 98 6.84 -8.72 -19.08
C ASP A 98 5.45 -8.23 -18.62
N GLY A 99 4.47 -8.24 -19.51
CA GLY A 99 3.13 -7.70 -19.25
C GLY A 99 2.01 -8.70 -19.52
N VAL A 100 0.82 -8.42 -19.00
CA VAL A 100 -0.40 -9.19 -19.24
C VAL A 100 -1.52 -8.24 -19.67
N VAL A 101 -2.21 -8.57 -20.76
CA VAL A 101 -3.33 -7.77 -21.30
C VAL A 101 -4.48 -8.65 -21.72
N THR A 102 -5.70 -8.13 -21.67
CA THR A 102 -6.86 -8.82 -22.27
C THR A 102 -7.00 -8.50 -23.76
N ILE A 103 -7.71 -9.36 -24.49
CA ILE A 103 -7.98 -9.15 -25.93
C ILE A 103 -8.63 -7.79 -26.20
N GLU A 104 -9.56 -7.36 -25.34
CA GLU A 104 -10.31 -6.11 -25.49
C GLU A 104 -9.43 -4.87 -25.27
N GLN A 105 -8.47 -4.95 -24.35
CA GLN A 105 -7.55 -3.85 -24.03
C GLN A 105 -6.61 -3.53 -25.19
N ILE A 106 -6.20 -4.52 -26.00
CA ILE A 106 -5.20 -4.33 -27.08
C ILE A 106 -5.58 -3.21 -28.06
N GLU A 107 -6.88 -3.02 -28.34
CA GLU A 107 -7.37 -1.98 -29.24
C GLU A 107 -7.29 -0.57 -28.67
N GLN A 108 -7.33 -0.47 -27.35
CA GLN A 108 -7.45 0.78 -26.61
C GLN A 108 -6.09 1.29 -26.12
N LEU A 109 -5.08 0.40 -26.06
CA LEU A 109 -3.74 0.73 -25.57
C LEU A 109 -2.96 1.61 -26.55
N SER A 110 -2.66 2.82 -26.10
CA SER A 110 -1.69 3.71 -26.74
C SER A 110 -0.25 3.28 -26.43
N LYS A 111 0.72 3.88 -27.12
CA LYS A 111 2.15 3.65 -26.83
C LYS A 111 2.52 3.98 -25.37
N ALA A 112 1.91 5.01 -24.80
CA ALA A 112 2.13 5.40 -23.42
C ALA A 112 1.58 4.36 -22.43
N ASP A 113 0.46 3.72 -22.78
CA ASP A 113 -0.12 2.66 -21.97
C ASP A 113 0.75 1.40 -22.00
N TRP A 114 1.34 1.05 -23.16
CA TRP A 114 2.32 -0.03 -23.24
C TRP A 114 3.56 0.22 -22.39
N ILE A 115 4.09 1.45 -22.43
CA ILE A 115 5.22 1.86 -21.58
C ILE A 115 4.86 1.74 -20.10
N SER A 116 3.66 2.20 -19.72
CA SER A 116 3.20 2.17 -18.33
C SER A 116 2.95 0.73 -17.85
N LEU A 117 2.34 -0.11 -18.69
CA LEU A 117 2.05 -1.51 -18.40
C LEU A 117 3.33 -2.31 -18.11
N THR A 118 4.36 -2.11 -18.93
CA THR A 118 5.63 -2.84 -18.78
C THR A 118 6.62 -2.10 -17.90
N ASN A 119 6.28 -0.94 -17.36
CA ASN A 119 7.21 -0.05 -16.66
C ASN A 119 8.50 0.19 -17.49
N ALA A 120 8.36 0.38 -18.80
CA ALA A 120 9.52 0.58 -19.68
C ALA A 120 10.16 1.94 -19.40
N HIS A 121 11.45 1.95 -19.11
CA HIS A 121 12.17 3.19 -18.83
C HIS A 121 13.63 3.06 -19.25
N ALA A 122 14.23 4.21 -19.56
CA ALA A 122 15.64 4.32 -19.92
C ALA A 122 16.33 5.34 -19.02
N TRP A 123 17.62 5.18 -18.81
CA TRP A 123 18.42 6.08 -17.99
C TRP A 123 19.89 6.07 -18.39
N LYS A 124 20.62 7.11 -18.02
CA LYS A 124 22.08 7.18 -18.18
C LYS A 124 22.77 6.43 -17.05
N ILE A 125 23.77 5.61 -17.38
CA ILE A 125 24.54 4.89 -16.36
C ILE A 125 25.53 5.79 -15.62
N SER A 126 25.83 6.97 -16.15
CA SER A 126 26.77 7.93 -15.54
C SER A 126 26.24 8.58 -14.27
N ASP A 127 24.94 8.86 -14.23
CA ASP A 127 24.31 9.66 -13.18
C ASP A 127 22.89 9.20 -12.79
N GLY A 128 22.32 8.21 -13.49
CA GLY A 128 20.95 7.73 -13.26
C GLY A 128 19.86 8.63 -13.83
N GLN A 129 20.20 9.66 -14.60
CA GLN A 129 19.18 10.56 -15.16
C GLN A 129 18.26 9.82 -16.15
N PRO A 130 16.93 10.00 -16.05
CA PRO A 130 15.99 9.33 -16.92
C PRO A 130 16.10 9.82 -18.36
N LEU A 131 15.87 8.91 -19.30
CA LEU A 131 15.85 9.12 -20.74
C LEU A 131 14.50 8.73 -21.32
N THR A 132 14.13 9.36 -22.43
CA THR A 132 12.86 9.09 -23.10
C THR A 132 12.94 7.85 -23.98
N VAL A 133 11.98 6.94 -23.79
CA VAL A 133 11.71 5.84 -24.72
C VAL A 133 10.94 6.39 -25.93
N LYS A 134 11.52 6.27 -27.13
CA LYS A 134 11.02 6.92 -28.35
C LYS A 134 10.08 6.04 -29.16
N ALA A 135 10.46 4.77 -29.36
CA ALA A 135 9.73 3.84 -30.20
C ALA A 135 9.22 2.66 -29.37
N VAL A 136 7.96 2.30 -29.64
CA VAL A 136 7.30 1.11 -29.10
C VAL A 136 6.77 0.34 -30.30
N GLU A 137 7.29 -0.86 -30.51
CA GLU A 137 6.90 -1.77 -31.58
C GLU A 137 5.91 -2.80 -31.05
N THR A 138 4.64 -2.64 -31.41
CA THR A 138 3.52 -3.49 -30.96
C THR A 138 2.86 -4.27 -32.08
N GLN A 139 3.38 -4.19 -33.32
CA GLN A 139 2.77 -4.78 -34.52
C GLN A 139 2.68 -6.31 -34.45
N ALA A 140 3.54 -6.94 -33.64
CA ALA A 140 3.52 -8.38 -33.44
C ALA A 140 2.38 -8.87 -32.52
N VAL A 141 1.79 -7.98 -31.71
CA VAL A 141 0.73 -8.31 -30.76
C VAL A 141 -0.58 -8.54 -31.50
N LYS A 142 -1.15 -9.75 -31.37
CA LYS A 142 -2.42 -10.13 -31.99
C LYS A 142 -3.52 -10.20 -30.94
N LYS A 143 -4.77 -9.94 -31.36
CA LYS A 143 -6.00 -10.11 -30.57
C LYS A 143 -6.38 -11.58 -30.40
N LYS A 144 -5.45 -12.37 -29.88
CA LYS A 144 -5.60 -13.81 -29.68
C LYS A 144 -4.75 -14.22 -28.51
N VAL A 145 -5.29 -15.08 -27.64
CA VAL A 145 -4.55 -15.66 -26.51
C VAL A 145 -3.21 -16.22 -26.97
N GLY A 146 -2.15 -15.82 -26.28
CA GLY A 146 -0.79 -16.15 -26.66
C GLY A 146 0.24 -15.19 -26.06
N ARG A 147 1.51 -15.43 -26.34
CA ARG A 147 2.62 -14.56 -25.93
C ARG A 147 3.22 -13.89 -27.15
N TYR A 148 3.35 -12.57 -27.11
CA TYR A 148 3.85 -11.77 -28.22
C TYR A 148 4.98 -10.87 -27.74
N PRO A 149 6.08 -10.78 -28.51
CA PRO A 149 7.15 -9.85 -28.19
C PRO A 149 6.73 -8.41 -28.51
N ILE A 150 7.12 -7.48 -27.65
CA ILE A 150 7.13 -6.04 -27.97
C ILE A 150 8.53 -5.49 -27.73
N SER A 151 8.91 -4.49 -28.51
CA SER A 151 10.23 -3.86 -28.40
C SER A 151 10.12 -2.39 -28.02
N PHE A 152 11.01 -1.95 -27.14
CA PHE A 152 11.17 -0.55 -26.74
C PHE A 152 12.55 -0.06 -27.19
N GLN A 153 12.62 1.14 -27.75
CA GLN A 153 13.87 1.73 -28.22
C GLN A 153 14.05 3.18 -27.72
N THR A 154 15.27 3.52 -27.32
CA THR A 154 15.68 4.89 -26.94
C THR A 154 16.08 5.72 -28.16
N ILE A 155 16.28 7.03 -27.95
CA ILE A 155 16.80 7.93 -29.00
C ILE A 155 18.22 7.54 -29.43
N GLU A 156 19.03 7.05 -28.49
CA GLU A 156 20.41 6.62 -28.75
C GLU A 156 20.51 5.23 -29.40
N GLY A 157 19.37 4.57 -29.68
CA GLY A 157 19.32 3.33 -30.43
C GLY A 157 19.35 2.05 -29.58
N VAL A 158 19.40 2.17 -28.25
CA VAL A 158 19.37 1.01 -27.34
C VAL A 158 17.96 0.42 -27.32
N GLN A 159 17.86 -0.90 -27.45
CA GLN A 159 16.58 -1.62 -27.56
C GLN A 159 16.48 -2.76 -26.55
N THR A 160 15.29 -2.96 -25.98
CA THR A 160 14.93 -4.16 -25.21
C THR A 160 13.63 -4.76 -25.74
N THR A 161 13.47 -6.06 -25.56
CA THR A 161 12.28 -6.82 -25.99
C THR A 161 11.71 -7.60 -24.82
N VAL A 162 10.40 -7.48 -24.61
CA VAL A 162 9.67 -8.13 -23.51
C VAL A 162 8.46 -8.88 -24.03
N MET A 163 7.96 -9.82 -23.24
CA MET A 163 6.84 -10.67 -23.63
C MET A 163 5.53 -10.17 -23.03
N ILE A 164 4.55 -9.92 -23.91
CA ILE A 164 3.17 -9.62 -23.53
C ILE A 164 2.34 -10.89 -23.63
N THR A 165 1.70 -11.26 -22.53
CA THR A 165 0.75 -12.37 -22.48
C THR A 165 -0.66 -11.84 -22.69
N VAL A 166 -1.28 -12.24 -23.79
CA VAL A 166 -2.68 -11.94 -24.09
C VAL A 166 -3.54 -13.04 -23.48
N VAL A 167 -4.47 -12.64 -22.63
CA VAL A 167 -5.43 -13.54 -21.97
C VAL A 167 -6.86 -13.22 -22.39
N GLU A 168 -7.75 -14.20 -22.28
CA GLU A 168 -9.18 -13.96 -22.39
C GLU A 168 -9.70 -13.29 -21.12
N ASP A 169 -10.61 -12.33 -21.30
CA ASP A 169 -11.32 -11.76 -20.17
C ASP A 169 -12.41 -12.72 -19.70
N VAL A 170 -12.13 -13.41 -18.60
CA VAL A 170 -13.06 -14.36 -18.00
C VAL A 170 -14.32 -13.65 -17.49
N SER A 171 -14.22 -12.38 -17.06
CA SER A 171 -15.37 -11.60 -16.57
C SER A 171 -16.35 -11.23 -17.68
N ALA A 172 -15.84 -10.87 -18.86
CA ALA A 172 -16.66 -10.62 -20.05
C ALA A 172 -17.38 -11.90 -20.52
N MET A 173 -16.73 -13.07 -20.39
CA MET A 173 -17.39 -14.36 -20.63
C MET A 173 -18.56 -14.57 -19.67
N TYR A 174 -18.37 -14.35 -18.36
CA TYR A 174 -19.46 -14.46 -17.37
C TYR A 174 -20.66 -13.56 -17.73
N HIS A 175 -20.44 -12.35 -18.22
CA HIS A 175 -21.53 -11.43 -18.57
C HIS A 175 -22.26 -11.78 -19.88
N LYS A 176 -21.55 -12.21 -20.95
CA LYS A 176 -22.20 -12.65 -22.21
C LYS A 176 -23.04 -13.91 -22.02
N ASN A 177 -22.54 -14.79 -21.17
CA ASN A 177 -23.19 -16.02 -20.76
C ASN A 177 -24.48 -15.80 -19.95
N ASN A 178 -24.55 -14.70 -19.21
CA ASN A 178 -25.73 -14.30 -18.47
C ASN A 178 -26.90 -13.83 -19.37
N ALA A 179 -26.63 -13.49 -20.64
CA ALA A 179 -27.65 -13.13 -21.62
C ALA A 179 -28.34 -14.35 -22.27
N GLY A 180 -27.72 -15.54 -22.17
CA GLY A 180 -28.21 -16.77 -22.81
C GLY A 180 -29.06 -17.68 -21.91
N ASN A 181 -29.19 -17.40 -20.61
CA ASN A 181 -29.82 -18.32 -19.64
C ASN A 181 -29.24 -19.75 -19.64
N TRP A 182 -28.02 -19.97 -20.15
CA TRP A 182 -27.39 -21.30 -20.27
C TRP A 182 -26.45 -21.63 -19.09
N PHE A 183 -26.72 -21.04 -17.93
CA PHE A 183 -26.08 -21.37 -16.67
C PHE A 183 -27.18 -21.90 -15.76
N GLU A 184 -26.92 -22.99 -15.03
CA GLU A 184 -27.57 -23.13 -13.74
C GLU A 184 -27.31 -21.83 -13.01
N LYS A 185 -28.38 -21.15 -12.57
CA LYS A 185 -28.25 -20.03 -11.63
C LYS A 185 -27.32 -20.52 -10.52
N ILE A 186 -26.07 -20.08 -10.53
CA ILE A 186 -25.17 -20.31 -9.43
C ILE A 186 -25.91 -19.65 -8.28
N MET A 187 -26.39 -20.47 -7.34
CA MET A 187 -27.19 -19.97 -6.23
C MET A 187 -26.38 -18.85 -5.60
N ASP A 188 -26.95 -17.65 -5.64
CA ASP A 188 -26.39 -16.48 -5.00
C ASP A 188 -26.40 -16.76 -3.50
N TYR A 189 -25.33 -17.37 -3.02
CA TYR A 189 -25.10 -17.70 -1.62
C TYR A 189 -25.04 -16.44 -0.76
N SER A 190 -25.09 -15.22 -1.33
CA SER A 190 -25.25 -13.98 -0.55
C SER A 190 -26.67 -13.78 0.00
N LYS A 191 -27.66 -14.55 -0.46
CA LYS A 191 -28.99 -14.63 0.15
C LYS A 191 -29.16 -15.95 0.87
N GLU A 192 -28.30 -16.14 1.88
CA GLU A 192 -28.30 -17.30 2.74
C GLU A 192 -29.69 -17.54 3.36
N PRO A 193 -30.33 -18.71 3.15
CA PRO A 193 -31.52 -19.11 3.92
C PRO A 193 -31.22 -19.25 5.43
N LEU A 194 -29.94 -19.28 5.81
CA LEU A 194 -29.47 -19.28 7.20
C LEU A 194 -29.76 -17.96 7.94
N ASP A 195 -29.97 -16.84 7.24
CA ASP A 195 -30.19 -15.54 7.89
C ASP A 195 -31.57 -15.47 8.60
N TYR A 196 -32.53 -16.29 8.14
CA TYR A 196 -33.79 -16.50 8.85
C TYR A 196 -33.62 -17.44 10.04
N PHE A 197 -32.81 -18.49 9.87
CA PHE A 197 -32.48 -19.44 10.93
C PHE A 197 -31.73 -18.75 12.08
N ASP A 198 -30.75 -17.91 11.80
CA ASP A 198 -29.96 -17.18 12.80
C ASP A 198 -30.82 -16.21 13.60
N ARG A 199 -31.73 -15.49 12.95
CA ARG A 199 -32.69 -14.63 13.65
C ARG A 199 -33.63 -15.42 14.54
N LEU A 200 -34.19 -16.54 14.05
CA LEU A 200 -35.03 -17.41 14.87
C LEU A 200 -34.26 -18.03 16.03
N PHE A 201 -33.05 -18.53 15.77
CA PHE A 201 -32.18 -19.18 16.74
C PHE A 201 -31.77 -18.21 17.86
N LEU A 202 -31.31 -17.01 17.51
CA LEU A 202 -30.97 -15.97 18.49
C LEU A 202 -32.21 -15.51 19.27
N THR A 203 -33.36 -15.46 18.63
CA THR A 203 -34.63 -15.12 19.31
C THR A 203 -35.00 -16.20 20.33
N LEU A 204 -34.91 -17.47 19.96
CA LEU A 204 -35.14 -18.60 20.85
C LEU A 204 -34.18 -18.61 22.04
N ILE A 205 -32.87 -18.43 21.80
CA ILE A 205 -31.85 -18.35 22.88
C ILE A 205 -32.19 -17.22 23.86
N ARG A 206 -32.57 -16.03 23.37
CA ARG A 206 -32.94 -14.90 24.23
C ARG A 206 -34.12 -15.24 25.12
N PHE A 207 -35.17 -15.85 24.57
CA PHE A 207 -36.32 -16.28 25.36
C PHE A 207 -35.95 -17.36 26.38
N THR A 208 -35.14 -18.35 25.99
CA THR A 208 -34.67 -19.39 26.89
C THR A 208 -33.85 -18.83 28.04
N LEU A 209 -32.92 -17.90 27.78
CA LEU A 209 -32.12 -17.23 28.82
C LEU A 209 -32.99 -16.39 29.76
N LEU A 210 -33.98 -15.68 29.21
CA LEU A 210 -34.91 -14.89 30.00
C LEU A 210 -35.77 -15.79 30.89
N PHE A 211 -36.22 -16.95 30.37
CA PHE A 211 -36.96 -17.93 31.14
C PHE A 211 -36.11 -18.58 32.23
N LEU A 212 -34.85 -18.93 31.92
CA LEU A 212 -33.89 -19.46 32.88
C LEU A 212 -33.63 -18.48 34.05
N LEU A 213 -33.66 -17.18 33.78
CA LEU A 213 -33.50 -16.15 34.80
C LEU A 213 -34.79 -15.88 35.60
N LEU A 214 -35.96 -15.92 34.95
CA LEU A 214 -37.25 -15.66 35.60
C LEU A 214 -37.76 -16.84 36.44
N LEU A 215 -37.47 -18.09 36.05
CA LEU A 215 -37.93 -19.29 36.74
C LEU A 215 -37.52 -19.33 38.24
N PRO A 216 -36.26 -19.05 38.64
CA PRO A 216 -35.89 -19.03 40.05
C PRO A 216 -36.53 -17.85 40.82
N LEU A 217 -36.69 -16.68 40.19
CA LEU A 217 -37.40 -15.56 40.80
C LEU A 217 -38.87 -15.87 41.05
N PHE A 218 -39.52 -16.52 40.08
CA PHE A 218 -40.91 -16.95 40.22
C PHE A 218 -41.07 -18.02 41.31
N ALA A 219 -40.14 -18.98 41.39
CA ALA A 219 -40.10 -19.97 42.46
C ALA A 219 -39.97 -19.33 43.85
N LEU A 220 -39.13 -18.28 43.99
CA LEU A 220 -38.99 -17.52 45.24
C LEU A 220 -40.29 -16.80 45.64
N VAL A 221 -40.99 -16.19 44.69
CA VAL A 221 -42.28 -15.53 44.95
C VAL A 221 -43.32 -16.56 45.42
N ILE A 222 -43.41 -17.72 44.76
CA ILE A 222 -44.30 -18.80 45.18
C ILE A 222 -43.96 -19.25 46.61
N GLN A 223 -42.69 -19.52 46.88
CA GLN A 223 -42.21 -19.94 48.21
C GLN A 223 -42.59 -18.90 49.29
N TYR A 224 -42.45 -17.61 48.99
CA TYR A 224 -42.83 -16.53 49.90
C TYR A 224 -44.33 -16.55 50.26
N PHE A 225 -45.21 -16.75 49.27
CA PHE A 225 -46.66 -16.83 49.53
C PHE A 225 -47.04 -18.03 50.40
N PHE A 226 -46.45 -19.21 50.14
CA PHE A 226 -46.67 -20.40 50.97
C PHE A 226 -46.17 -20.20 52.40
N ALA A 227 -44.96 -19.67 52.57
CA ALA A 227 -44.40 -19.38 53.89
C ALA A 227 -45.27 -18.38 54.67
N THR A 228 -45.74 -17.31 54.02
CA THR A 228 -46.61 -16.30 54.65
C THR A 228 -47.93 -16.91 55.12
N LYS A 229 -48.53 -17.82 54.33
CA LYS A 229 -49.76 -18.51 54.71
C LYS A 229 -49.54 -19.42 55.94
N LEU A 230 -48.44 -20.16 55.96
CA LEU A 230 -48.07 -21.01 57.10
C LEU A 230 -47.82 -20.19 58.37
N VAL A 231 -47.07 -19.10 58.28
CA VAL A 231 -46.82 -18.19 59.42
C VAL A 231 -48.13 -17.63 59.97
N LYS A 232 -49.07 -17.20 59.11
CA LYS A 232 -50.40 -16.74 59.55
C LYS A 232 -51.19 -17.82 60.27
N GLN A 233 -51.16 -19.06 59.78
CA GLN A 233 -51.83 -20.20 60.44
C GLN A 233 -51.20 -20.52 61.81
N VAL A 234 -49.88 -20.55 61.91
CA VAL A 234 -49.18 -20.80 63.17
C VAL A 234 -49.45 -19.69 64.20
N VAL A 235 -49.38 -18.42 63.79
CA VAL A 235 -49.70 -17.28 64.68
C VAL A 235 -51.14 -17.33 65.18
N ALA A 236 -52.11 -17.73 64.33
CA ALA A 236 -53.50 -17.89 64.75
C ALA A 236 -53.69 -19.03 65.76
N LEU A 237 -52.88 -20.09 65.67
CA LEU A 237 -52.93 -21.25 66.55
C LEU A 237 -52.28 -20.97 67.91
N VAL A 238 -51.21 -20.17 67.94
CA VAL A 238 -50.52 -19.74 69.18
C VAL A 238 -51.30 -18.67 69.94
N LYS A 239 -52.13 -17.86 69.26
CA LYS A 239 -52.97 -16.82 69.90
C LYS A 239 -54.28 -17.35 70.49
N LYS A 240 -54.55 -18.65 70.39
CA LYS A 240 -55.74 -19.31 70.92
C LYS A 240 -55.40 -20.06 72.19
#